data_AF-A0A9N9P4P5-F1
#
_entry.id   AF-A0A9N9P4P5-F1
#
_cell.length_a   1.000
_cell.length_b   1.000
_cell.length_c   1.000
_cell.angle_alpha   90.00
_cell.angle_beta   90.00
_cell.angle_gamma   90.00
#
_symmetry.space_group_name_H-M   'P 1'
#
loop_
_entity.id
_entity.type
_entity.pdbx_description
1 polymer ?
#
loop_
_entity_poly.entity_id
_entity_poly.type
_entity_poly.pdbx_seq_one_letter_code
_entity_poly.pdbx_strand_id
1 'polypeptide(L)'
;THQYLIFDPNLMKVSQETQLLFPCAAWGTALSQSLQDFGLTFCGEWSVAADDCALYLNGVGGKSAYDGSCANCTCVGANDWENWTPQKKAFLRQFTEVQMDALEMGNGWFFWTWKTENNINPVWDYQLGL
;
A
#
# COMPACT_ATOMS: atom_id res chain seq x y z
N THR A 1 -8.28 10.13 7.90
CA THR A 1 -8.64 8.86 7.21
C THR A 1 -7.41 7.97 7.11
N HIS A 2 -7.56 6.66 6.93
CA HIS A 2 -6.47 5.72 6.65
C HIS A 2 -6.75 5.04 5.30
N GLN A 3 -5.72 4.85 4.46
CA GLN A 3 -5.90 4.36 3.09
C GLN A 3 -5.05 3.10 2.83
N TYR A 4 -5.72 2.03 2.41
CA TYR A 4 -5.11 0.74 2.05
C TYR A 4 -5.88 0.09 0.90
N LEU A 5 -5.18 -0.50 -0.07
CA LEU A 5 -5.81 -1.30 -1.13
C LEU A 5 -6.11 -2.74 -0.71
N ILE A 6 -5.32 -3.27 0.21
CA ILE A 6 -5.12 -4.71 0.40
C ILE A 6 -6.19 -5.39 1.27
N PHE A 7 -6.97 -4.60 2.01
CA PHE A 7 -8.04 -5.12 2.87
C PHE A 7 -9.40 -5.17 2.16
N ASP A 8 -9.45 -4.76 0.89
CA ASP A 8 -10.57 -5.01 0.00
C ASP A 8 -10.14 -6.07 -1.05
N PRO A 9 -10.67 -7.30 -0.99
CA PRO A 9 -10.34 -8.35 -1.95
C PRO A 9 -10.62 -7.98 -3.40
N ASN A 10 -11.52 -7.03 -3.68
CA ASN A 10 -11.80 -6.58 -5.03
C ASN A 10 -10.72 -5.64 -5.55
N LEU A 11 -10.18 -4.75 -4.70
CA LEU A 11 -9.10 -3.84 -5.05
C LEU A 11 -7.73 -4.53 -5.06
N MET A 12 -7.52 -5.51 -4.20
CA MET A 12 -6.26 -6.24 -4.14
C MET A 12 -6.01 -7.11 -5.38
N LYS A 13 -7.07 -7.56 -6.07
CA LYS A 13 -6.99 -8.50 -7.19
C LYS A 13 -7.00 -7.85 -8.57
N VAL A 14 -7.13 -6.52 -8.64
CA VAL A 14 -7.04 -5.80 -9.92
C VAL A 14 -5.61 -5.80 -10.44
N SER A 15 -5.42 -5.40 -11.71
CA SER A 15 -4.09 -5.28 -12.28
C SER A 15 -3.27 -4.22 -11.54
N GLN A 16 -1.93 -4.38 -11.53
CA GLN A 16 -1.01 -3.37 -10.99
C GLN A 16 -1.25 -1.98 -11.61
N GLU A 17 -1.59 -1.91 -12.89
CA GLU A 17 -1.97 -0.65 -13.54
C GLU A 17 -3.21 -0.01 -12.92
N THR A 18 -4.24 -0.81 -12.62
CA THR A 18 -5.44 -0.31 -11.95
C THR A 18 -5.14 0.09 -10.49
N GLN A 19 -4.31 -0.68 -9.78
CA GLN A 19 -3.85 -0.32 -8.44
C GLN A 19 -3.09 1.01 -8.43
N LEU A 20 -2.22 1.25 -9.43
CA LEU A 20 -1.49 2.51 -9.56
C LEU A 20 -2.40 3.70 -9.77
N LEU A 21 -3.47 3.57 -10.55
CA LEU A 21 -4.37 4.69 -10.86
C LEU A 21 -5.41 4.97 -9.78
N PHE A 22 -5.70 3.98 -8.93
CA PHE A 22 -6.77 4.08 -7.93
C PHE A 22 -6.57 5.18 -6.87
N PRO A 23 -5.37 5.39 -6.28
CA PRO A 23 -5.16 6.43 -5.26
C PRO A 23 -5.60 7.82 -5.72
N CYS A 24 -5.16 8.28 -6.89
CA CYS A 24 -5.53 9.60 -7.39
C CYS A 24 -7.02 9.69 -7.75
N ALA A 25 -7.55 8.66 -8.41
CA ALA A 25 -8.94 8.65 -8.89
C ALA A 25 -9.98 8.56 -7.77
N ALA A 26 -9.65 7.90 -6.66
CA ALA A 26 -10.57 7.68 -5.55
C ALA A 26 -10.17 8.48 -4.30
N TRP A 27 -8.99 8.21 -3.74
CA TRP A 27 -8.58 8.80 -2.47
C TRP A 27 -8.31 10.30 -2.59
N GLY A 28 -7.59 10.73 -3.63
CA GLY A 28 -7.28 12.13 -3.86
C GLY A 28 -8.54 12.98 -4.05
N THR A 29 -9.49 12.52 -4.85
CA THR A 29 -10.79 13.18 -5.03
C THR A 29 -11.56 13.27 -3.71
N ALA A 30 -11.65 12.18 -2.94
CA ALA A 30 -12.36 12.16 -1.66
C ALA A 30 -11.71 13.08 -0.61
N LEU A 31 -10.37 13.08 -0.53
CA LEU A 31 -9.61 13.94 0.38
C LEU A 31 -9.77 15.42 0.03
N SER A 32 -9.69 15.76 -1.26
CA SER A 32 -9.89 17.13 -1.73
C SER A 32 -11.30 17.65 -1.46
N GLN A 33 -12.31 16.80 -1.65
CA GLN A 33 -13.70 17.13 -1.30
C GLN A 33 -13.86 17.33 0.21
N SER A 34 -13.31 16.43 1.02
CA SER A 34 -13.34 16.55 2.49
C SER A 34 -12.64 17.82 2.98
N LEU A 35 -11.55 18.23 2.32
CA LEU A 35 -10.86 19.48 2.63
C LEU A 35 -11.75 20.71 2.44
N GLN A 36 -12.59 20.70 1.40
CA GLN A 36 -13.54 21.78 1.09
C GLN A 36 -14.75 21.77 2.03
N ASP A 37 -15.29 20.59 2.31
CA ASP A 37 -16.54 20.44 3.07
C ASP A 37 -16.34 20.55 4.58
N PHE A 38 -15.23 20.02 5.09
CA PHE A 38 -14.99 19.84 6.54
C PHE A 38 -13.71 20.52 7.04
N GLY A 39 -12.85 21.00 6.15
CA GLY A 39 -11.55 21.57 6.51
C GLY A 39 -10.44 20.52 6.58
N LEU A 40 -9.36 20.83 7.31
CA LEU A 40 -8.11 20.06 7.31
C LEU A 40 -8.34 18.55 7.39
N THR A 41 -8.04 17.86 6.29
CA THR A 41 -8.20 16.42 6.15
C THR A 41 -6.86 15.78 5.83
N PHE A 42 -6.42 14.86 6.69
CA PHE A 42 -5.10 14.24 6.65
C PHE A 42 -5.21 12.71 6.58
N CYS A 43 -4.27 12.06 5.88
CA CYS A 43 -4.16 10.61 5.85
C CYS A 43 -3.25 10.10 6.97
N GLY A 44 -3.84 9.61 8.06
CA GLY A 44 -3.11 9.20 9.26
C GLY A 44 -2.31 7.91 9.12
N GLU A 45 -2.71 7.03 8.19
CA GLU A 45 -2.02 5.76 7.96
C GLU A 45 -2.19 5.34 6.49
N TRP A 46 -1.10 4.83 5.92
CA TRP A 46 -1.02 4.18 4.61
C TRP A 46 0.29 3.38 4.52
N SER A 47 0.47 2.52 3.52
CA SER A 47 1.72 1.80 3.26
C SER A 47 1.91 1.54 1.76
N VAL A 48 3.02 0.91 1.37
CA VAL A 48 3.29 0.55 -0.04
C VAL A 48 2.88 -0.89 -0.37
N ALA A 49 2.10 -1.51 0.51
CA ALA A 49 1.59 -2.86 0.31
C ALA A 49 0.56 -2.90 -0.82
N ALA A 50 0.85 -3.71 -1.86
CA ALA A 50 -0.06 -4.00 -2.97
C ALA A 50 -0.77 -5.37 -2.81
N ASP A 51 -0.35 -6.13 -1.80
CA ASP A 51 -0.89 -7.43 -1.38
C ASP A 51 -0.86 -7.52 0.15
N ASP A 52 -1.53 -8.53 0.70
CA ASP A 52 -1.59 -8.81 2.15
C ASP A 52 -0.63 -9.94 2.58
N CYS A 53 0.52 -10.08 1.91
CA CYS A 53 1.49 -11.15 2.16
C CYS A 53 2.48 -10.88 3.33
N ALA A 54 2.39 -9.71 3.96
CA ALA A 54 3.21 -9.41 5.13
C ALA A 54 2.94 -10.42 6.27
N LEU A 55 4.01 -10.87 6.92
CA LEU A 55 3.94 -11.86 7.98
C LEU A 55 3.03 -11.37 9.11
N TYR A 56 2.04 -12.19 9.45
CA TYR A 56 1.03 -11.94 10.49
C TYR A 56 0.23 -10.65 10.32
N LEU A 57 0.19 -10.08 9.12
CA LEU A 57 -0.63 -8.90 8.83
C LEU A 57 -2.11 -9.15 9.15
N ASN A 58 -2.62 -10.31 8.76
CA ASN A 58 -3.99 -10.76 9.05
C ASN A 58 -4.11 -11.50 10.39
N GLY A 59 -3.15 -11.32 11.31
CA GLY A 59 -3.05 -12.01 12.59
C GLY A 59 -2.27 -13.33 12.55
N VAL A 60 -1.89 -13.81 13.73
CA VAL A 60 -1.15 -15.08 13.88
C VAL A 60 -2.01 -16.26 13.42
N GLY A 61 -1.50 -17.04 12.48
CA GLY A 61 -2.24 -18.12 11.82
C GLY A 61 -3.25 -17.65 10.75
N GLY A 62 -3.37 -16.33 10.54
CA GLY A 62 -4.12 -15.74 9.44
C GLY A 62 -3.48 -16.06 8.10
N LYS A 63 -4.33 -16.21 7.07
CA LYS A 63 -3.88 -16.43 5.69
C LYS A 63 -3.96 -15.12 4.91
N SER A 64 -3.07 -14.96 3.95
CA SER A 64 -3.20 -13.92 2.92
C SER A 64 -4.41 -14.26 2.04
N ALA A 65 -5.23 -13.25 1.74
CA ALA A 65 -6.30 -13.32 0.77
C ALA A 65 -5.79 -13.12 -0.67
N TYR A 66 -4.56 -12.65 -0.84
CA TYR A 66 -3.88 -12.56 -2.14
C TYR A 66 -3.36 -13.92 -2.62
N ASP A 67 -2.75 -14.72 -1.73
CA ASP A 67 -2.16 -16.01 -2.09
C ASP A 67 -3.20 -16.99 -2.66
N GLY A 68 -2.99 -17.43 -3.91
CA GLY A 68 -3.92 -18.33 -4.62
C GLY A 68 -5.21 -17.67 -5.10
N SER A 69 -5.33 -16.33 -5.00
CA SER A 69 -6.53 -15.62 -5.45
C SER A 69 -6.66 -15.46 -6.97
N CYS A 70 -5.55 -15.66 -7.69
CA CYS A 70 -5.46 -15.70 -9.14
C CYS A 70 -4.33 -16.65 -9.57
N ALA A 71 -4.23 -16.99 -10.86
CA ALA A 71 -3.25 -17.96 -11.37
C ALA A 71 -1.78 -17.62 -11.02
N ASN A 72 -1.45 -16.32 -10.92
CA ASN A 72 -0.10 -15.83 -10.66
C ASN A 72 0.03 -15.07 -9.31
N CYS A 73 -1.01 -15.08 -8.48
CA CYS A 73 -1.02 -14.38 -7.20
C CYS A 73 -0.40 -15.29 -6.14
N THR A 74 0.82 -14.99 -5.72
CA THR A 74 1.50 -15.75 -4.68
C THR A 74 2.27 -14.86 -3.72
N CYS A 75 2.33 -15.28 -2.45
CA CYS A 75 3.18 -14.64 -1.45
C CYS A 75 4.65 -15.08 -1.48
N VAL A 76 5.03 -16.02 -2.36
CA VAL A 76 6.42 -16.44 -2.50
C VAL A 76 7.30 -15.27 -2.92
N GLY A 77 8.32 -14.96 -2.11
CA GLY A 77 9.22 -13.82 -2.35
C GLY A 77 8.59 -12.44 -2.09
N ALA A 78 7.36 -12.37 -1.55
CA ALA A 78 6.71 -11.10 -1.26
C ALA A 78 7.54 -10.23 -0.30
N ASN A 79 8.11 -10.85 0.74
CA ASN A 79 8.90 -10.18 1.78
C ASN A 79 10.43 -10.29 1.59
N ASP A 80 10.90 -10.92 0.50
CA ASP A 80 12.34 -11.13 0.20
C ASP A 80 12.98 -9.87 -0.44
N TRP A 81 13.03 -8.79 0.33
CA TRP A 81 13.40 -7.45 -0.16
C TRP A 81 14.82 -7.36 -0.71
N GLU A 82 15.74 -8.18 -0.20
CA GLU A 82 17.13 -8.25 -0.68
C GLU A 82 17.19 -8.74 -2.14
N ASN A 83 16.28 -9.65 -2.51
CA ASN A 83 16.26 -10.29 -3.84
C ASN A 83 15.13 -9.80 -4.75
N TRP A 84 14.41 -8.73 -4.37
CA TRP A 84 13.38 -8.16 -5.23
C TRP A 84 13.94 -7.71 -6.58
N THR A 85 13.23 -8.08 -7.64
CA THR A 85 13.59 -7.72 -9.01
C THR A 85 13.57 -6.20 -9.21
N PRO A 86 14.35 -5.65 -10.15
CA PRO A 86 14.28 -4.23 -10.51
C PRO A 86 12.87 -3.78 -10.89
N GLN A 87 12.08 -4.65 -11.54
CA GLN A 87 10.70 -4.38 -11.92
C GLN A 87 9.78 -4.21 -10.70
N LYS A 88 9.92 -5.08 -9.69
CA LYS A 88 9.15 -4.95 -8.43
C LYS A 88 9.52 -3.66 -7.70
N LYS A 89 10.81 -3.35 -7.60
CA LYS A 89 11.29 -2.10 -6.96
C LYS A 89 10.77 -0.86 -7.70
N ALA A 90 10.78 -0.88 -9.03
CA ALA A 90 10.24 0.20 -9.86
C ALA A 90 8.72 0.39 -9.66
N PHE A 91 7.97 -0.71 -9.64
CA PHE A 91 6.53 -0.67 -9.35
C PHE A 91 6.25 -0.11 -7.96
N LEU A 92 6.92 -0.61 -6.91
CA LEU A 92 6.71 -0.13 -5.55
C LEU A 92 7.03 1.36 -5.43
N ARG A 93 8.15 1.82 -6.03
CA ARG A 93 8.50 3.24 -6.06
C ARG A 93 7.40 4.08 -6.73
N GLN A 94 6.94 3.68 -7.91
CA GLN A 94 5.88 4.40 -8.62
C GLN A 94 4.58 4.40 -7.81
N PHE A 95 4.26 3.28 -7.18
CA PHE A 95 3.08 3.16 -6.33
C PHE A 95 3.18 4.04 -5.08
N THR A 96 4.37 4.18 -4.48
CA THR A 96 4.64 5.14 -3.42
C THR A 96 4.40 6.58 -3.88
N GLU A 97 5.01 6.98 -5.00
CA GLU A 97 4.94 8.35 -5.54
C GLU A 97 3.48 8.74 -5.84
N VAL A 98 2.72 7.87 -6.50
CA VAL A 98 1.31 8.14 -6.83
C VAL A 98 0.42 8.19 -5.59
N GLN A 99 0.69 7.38 -4.57
CA GLN A 99 -0.01 7.50 -3.29
C GLN A 99 0.32 8.83 -2.60
N MET A 100 1.59 9.24 -2.53
CA MET A 100 1.97 10.53 -1.96
C MET A 100 1.25 11.70 -2.66
N ASP A 101 1.26 11.73 -3.99
CA ASP A 101 0.54 12.73 -4.79
C ASP A 101 -0.96 12.78 -4.44
N ALA A 102 -1.61 11.62 -4.39
CA ALA A 102 -3.04 11.53 -4.06
C ALA A 102 -3.34 12.01 -2.63
N LEU A 103 -2.51 11.65 -1.65
CA LEU A 103 -2.73 12.02 -0.26
C LEU A 103 -2.41 13.50 0.01
N GLU A 104 -1.50 14.10 -0.77
CA GLU A 104 -1.18 15.53 -0.75
C GLU A 104 -2.27 16.40 -1.39
N MET A 105 -3.18 15.83 -2.18
CA MET A 105 -4.42 16.54 -2.57
C MET A 105 -5.35 16.86 -1.38
N GLY A 106 -5.17 16.16 -0.26
CA GLY A 106 -5.73 16.53 1.04
C GLY A 106 -4.81 17.49 1.78
N ASN A 107 -4.28 17.06 2.92
CA ASN A 107 -3.32 17.83 3.71
C ASN A 107 -2.06 17.03 4.07
N GLY A 108 -1.73 16.02 3.25
CA GLY A 108 -0.56 15.17 3.45
C GLY A 108 -0.88 13.87 4.18
N TRP A 109 0.18 13.21 4.66
CA TRP A 109 0.12 11.82 5.04
C TRP A 109 1.11 11.46 6.15
N PHE A 110 0.82 10.35 6.85
CA PHE A 110 1.71 9.72 7.82
C PHE A 110 1.83 8.23 7.49
N PHE A 111 3.04 7.78 7.20
CA PHE A 111 3.30 6.41 6.77
C PHE A 111 3.20 5.43 7.94
N TRP A 112 2.48 4.34 7.74
CA TRP A 112 2.43 3.22 8.67
C TRP A 112 3.38 2.12 8.17
N THR A 113 4.55 1.91 8.79
CA THR A 113 5.10 2.55 9.99
C THR A 113 6.56 2.94 9.79
N TRP A 114 7.17 3.61 10.77
CA TRP A 114 8.58 4.01 10.69
C TRP A 114 9.51 2.82 10.44
N LYS A 115 9.29 1.68 11.12
CA LYS A 115 10.11 0.48 11.02
C LYS A 115 9.33 -0.77 11.38
N THR A 116 9.77 -1.90 10.86
CA THR A 116 9.34 -3.24 11.26
C THR A 116 10.50 -4.00 11.92
N GLU A 117 10.19 -5.10 12.59
CA GLU A 117 11.24 -5.93 13.20
C GLU A 117 12.07 -6.60 12.11
N ASN A 118 13.40 -6.44 12.14
CA ASN A 118 14.35 -7.09 11.23
C ASN A 118 13.97 -7.01 9.74
N ASN A 119 13.26 -5.96 9.32
CA ASN A 119 12.80 -5.76 7.94
C ASN A 119 11.91 -6.90 7.39
N ILE A 120 11.27 -7.70 8.27
CA ILE A 120 10.49 -8.88 7.84
C ILE A 120 9.22 -8.52 7.07
N ASN A 121 8.75 -7.28 7.21
CA ASN A 121 7.56 -6.73 6.56
C ASN A 121 7.94 -5.46 5.76
N PRO A 122 8.72 -5.60 4.68
CA PRO A 122 9.41 -4.49 4.02
C PRO A 122 8.48 -3.43 3.42
N VAL A 123 7.28 -3.82 2.96
CA VAL A 123 6.28 -2.88 2.41
C VAL A 123 5.58 -2.03 3.49
N TRP A 124 5.88 -2.29 4.77
CA TRP A 124 5.40 -1.56 5.94
C TRP A 124 6.54 -0.83 6.67
N ASP A 125 7.75 -0.85 6.12
CA ASP A 125 8.97 -0.34 6.74
C ASP A 125 9.47 0.91 6.02
N TYR A 126 9.13 2.09 6.53
CA TYR A 126 9.55 3.35 5.92
C TYR A 126 11.07 3.51 5.92
N GLN A 127 11.72 3.15 7.03
CA GLN A 127 13.17 3.27 7.18
C GLN A 127 13.94 2.45 6.13
N LEU A 128 13.46 1.25 5.81
CA LEU A 128 14.06 0.42 4.77
C LEU A 128 13.91 0.99 3.35
N GLY A 129 12.86 1.77 3.11
CA GLY A 129 12.55 2.34 1.79
C GLY A 129 13.32 3.62 1.42
N LEU A 130 14.08 4.20 2.36
CA LEU A 130 14.91 5.40 2.17
C LEU A 130 16.27 5.07 1.53
#